data_AF-A0A947FEX4-F1
#
_entry.id   AF-A0A947FEX4-F1
#
_cell.length_a   1.000
_cell.length_b   1.000
_cell.length_c   1.000
_cell.angle_alpha   90.00
_cell.angle_beta   90.00
_cell.angle_gamma   90.00
#
_symmetry.space_group_name_H-M   'P 1'
#
loop_
_entity.id
_entity.type
_entity.pdbx_description
1 polymer ?
#
loop_
_entity_poly.entity_id
_entity_poly.type
_entity_poly.pdbx_seq_one_letter_code
_entity_poly.pdbx_strand_id
1 'polypeptide(L)'
;VLRFGLNTILVYDEHQDLASKIVRVRDHFKREFGEELADYVEFFAEDNYLYHSNLAANLTFGSPNVESFTLQNLAVNDYFLRFLDKADLTRTLLTLGAELCRQTVDILGNLPSEKVFFEQSPIRADELDEYKMLATRLAKTKLHHLSPDDRTGLLRLALRFIPGIHKMVGMPSILEELILEGRALFKESISTDDPGAFTFYQASEYIYSQTILDNIFFGKTKTVNPQAEEKIDQSIIQVLIEEDLLETIVEIGMEFQVGSKGDRLSGGQRQKLAIARVFLKAPRVLIMDEATSALDNKSQARIQSLLDTRWKGQSTLIAVVHRLDIIKSYDKIAVMKAGRIGEIGPYDDLIARKGMLYELIYGKKTSI
;
A
#
# COMPACT_ATOMS: atom_id res chain seq x y z
N VAL A 1 -8.97 12.56 -8.06
CA VAL A 1 -8.29 13.86 -8.16
C VAL A 1 -7.44 14.09 -6.93
N LEU A 2 -8.01 14.31 -5.74
CA LEU A 2 -7.24 14.51 -4.50
C LEU A 2 -6.12 13.46 -4.29
N ARG A 3 -6.44 12.17 -4.41
CA ARG A 3 -5.42 11.10 -4.28
C ARG A 3 -4.30 11.18 -5.32
N PHE A 4 -4.55 11.71 -6.52
CA PHE A 4 -3.48 11.97 -7.49
C PHE A 4 -2.59 13.13 -7.02
N GLY A 5 -3.18 14.20 -6.48
CA GLY A 5 -2.42 15.30 -5.89
C GLY A 5 -1.57 14.83 -4.72
N LEU A 6 -2.17 14.14 -3.76
CA LEU A 6 -1.48 13.55 -2.61
C LEU A 6 -0.34 12.61 -3.01
N ASN A 7 -0.50 11.81 -4.07
CA ASN A 7 0.54 10.91 -4.56
C ASN A 7 1.59 11.58 -5.46
N THR A 8 1.53 12.91 -5.63
CA THR A 8 2.50 13.65 -6.44
C THR A 8 3.80 13.84 -5.65
N ILE A 9 4.94 13.74 -6.34
CA ILE A 9 6.25 14.08 -5.81
C ILE A 9 6.57 15.49 -6.32
N LEU A 10 6.81 16.43 -5.41
CA LEU A 10 7.13 17.81 -5.77
C LEU A 10 8.58 17.94 -6.24
N VAL A 11 8.83 18.90 -7.12
CA VAL A 11 10.18 19.28 -7.57
C VAL A 11 10.76 20.34 -6.63
N TYR A 12 12.03 20.17 -6.22
CA TYR A 12 12.72 21.02 -5.23
C TYR A 12 12.61 22.53 -5.50
N ASP A 13 12.88 22.94 -6.75
CA ASP A 13 12.96 24.35 -7.12
C ASP A 13 11.63 24.99 -7.55
N GLU A 14 10.58 24.20 -7.80
CA GLU A 14 9.32 24.71 -8.35
C GLU A 14 8.27 25.00 -7.26
N HIS A 15 8.40 24.38 -6.08
CA HIS A 15 7.32 24.31 -5.09
C HIS A 15 7.77 24.58 -3.64
N GLN A 16 8.77 25.43 -3.42
CA GLN A 16 9.31 25.69 -2.07
C GLN A 16 8.28 26.25 -1.07
N ASP A 17 7.39 27.15 -1.52
CA ASP A 17 6.30 27.68 -0.67
C ASP A 17 5.31 26.58 -0.28
N LEU A 18 4.90 25.75 -1.25
CA LEU A 18 4.02 24.62 -1.00
C LEU A 18 4.68 23.60 -0.08
N ALA A 19 5.96 23.25 -0.30
CA ALA A 19 6.71 22.34 0.56
C ALA A 19 6.70 22.82 2.02
N SER A 20 6.93 24.11 2.25
CA SER A 20 6.88 24.72 3.59
C SER A 20 5.47 24.69 4.20
N LYS A 21 4.42 24.84 3.38
CA LYS A 21 3.01 24.66 3.82
C LYS A 21 2.72 23.20 4.18
N ILE A 22 3.21 22.24 3.41
CA ILE A 22 3.05 20.80 3.71
C ILE A 22 3.74 20.39 5.01
N VAL A 23 4.92 20.95 5.33
CA VAL A 23 5.55 20.72 6.63
C VAL A 23 4.68 21.26 7.78
N ARG A 24 4.03 22.42 7.61
CA ARG A 24 3.05 22.92 8.60
C ARG A 24 1.84 21.99 8.75
N VAL A 25 1.32 21.47 7.64
CA VAL A 25 0.22 20.49 7.63
C VAL A 25 0.63 19.20 8.36
N ARG A 26 1.84 18.70 8.15
CA ARG A 26 2.40 17.56 8.89
C ARG A 26 2.38 17.82 10.40
N ASP A 27 2.89 18.97 10.82
CA ASP A 27 2.96 19.32 12.25
C ASP A 27 1.55 19.43 12.85
N HIS A 28 0.61 20.03 12.12
CA HIS A 28 -0.79 20.09 12.52
C HIS A 28 -1.40 18.68 12.61
N PHE A 29 -1.25 17.85 11.58
CA PHE A 29 -1.73 16.48 11.54
C PHE A 29 -1.22 15.64 12.73
N LYS A 30 0.09 15.72 13.02
CA LYS A 30 0.69 15.02 14.16
C LYS A 30 0.16 15.54 15.49
N ARG A 31 -0.03 16.86 15.64
CA ARG A 31 -0.53 17.46 16.88
C ARG A 31 -2.00 17.10 17.15
N GLU A 32 -2.85 17.11 16.13
CA GLU A 32 -4.28 16.89 16.28
C GLU A 32 -4.63 15.40 16.33
N PHE A 33 -4.05 14.60 15.44
CA PHE A 33 -4.42 13.19 15.26
C PHE A 33 -3.37 12.19 15.74
N GLY A 34 -2.19 12.64 16.17
CA GLY A 34 -1.08 11.76 16.53
C GLY A 34 -1.41 10.77 17.64
N GLU A 35 -2.12 11.21 18.70
CA GLU A 35 -2.53 10.32 19.79
C GLU A 35 -3.63 9.34 19.35
N GLU A 36 -4.65 9.79 18.63
CA GLU A 36 -5.73 8.91 18.13
C GLU A 36 -5.17 7.85 17.18
N LEU A 37 -4.24 8.24 16.31
CA LEU A 37 -3.68 7.37 15.29
C LEU A 37 -2.50 6.54 15.79
N ALA A 38 -2.04 6.71 17.04
CA ALA A 38 -0.87 6.02 17.58
C ALA A 38 -0.98 4.49 17.52
N ASP A 39 -2.18 3.93 17.62
CA ASP A 39 -2.39 2.47 17.52
C ASP A 39 -2.26 1.95 16.07
N TYR A 40 -2.45 2.82 15.08
CA TYR A 40 -2.46 2.47 13.67
C TYR A 40 -1.20 2.92 12.93
N VAL A 41 -0.51 3.93 13.46
CA VAL A 41 0.59 4.63 12.80
C VAL A 41 1.81 4.62 13.70
N GLU A 42 2.94 4.23 13.12
CA GLU A 42 4.26 4.45 13.68
C GLU A 42 4.83 5.72 13.04
N PHE A 43 4.68 6.84 13.73
CA PHE A 43 5.23 8.12 13.30
C PHE A 43 6.75 8.10 13.37
N PHE A 44 7.41 8.71 12.39
CA PHE A 44 8.86 8.81 12.39
C PHE A 44 9.34 9.75 13.50
N ALA A 45 10.31 9.26 14.26
CA ALA A 45 11.05 9.97 15.29
C ALA A 45 12.50 9.51 15.23
N GLU A 46 13.43 10.46 15.14
CA GLU A 46 14.85 10.18 14.91
C GLU A 46 15.50 9.41 16.08
N ASP A 47 15.05 9.66 17.31
CA ASP A 47 15.61 9.05 18.51
C ASP A 47 14.98 7.69 18.86
N ASN A 48 13.93 7.29 18.12
CA ASN A 48 13.20 6.05 18.40
C ASN A 48 13.52 4.97 17.36
N TYR A 49 13.55 3.72 17.82
CA TYR A 49 13.52 2.59 16.91
C TYR A 49 12.11 2.42 16.33
N LEU A 50 12.05 2.19 15.02
CA LEU A 50 10.83 2.01 14.26
C LEU A 50 10.57 0.50 14.06
N TYR A 51 9.65 -0.05 14.84
CA TYR A 51 9.31 -1.47 14.86
C TYR A 51 8.57 -1.95 13.61
N HIS A 52 7.87 -1.06 12.91
CA HIS A 52 7.18 -1.35 11.66
C HIS A 52 7.97 -0.91 10.41
N SER A 53 9.22 -0.50 10.61
CA SER A 53 10.21 -0.30 9.55
C SER A 53 11.26 -1.42 9.58
N ASN A 54 11.88 -1.67 8.43
CA ASN A 54 12.94 -2.67 8.36
C ASN A 54 14.24 -2.17 9.00
N LEU A 55 15.12 -3.10 9.36
CA LEU A 55 16.41 -2.77 10.00
C LEU A 55 17.26 -1.80 9.16
N ALA A 56 17.28 -1.93 7.83
CA ALA A 56 17.99 -0.98 6.97
C ALA A 56 17.44 0.44 7.09
N ALA A 57 16.11 0.61 7.07
CA ALA A 57 15.46 1.91 7.23
C ALA A 57 15.69 2.49 8.63
N ASN A 58 15.82 1.63 9.65
CA ASN A 58 16.23 2.06 10.99
C ASN A 58 17.68 2.51 11.04
N LEU A 59 18.59 1.90 10.27
CA LEU A 59 19.99 2.35 10.20
C LEU A 59 20.16 3.63 9.40
N THR A 60 19.45 3.76 8.28
CA THR A 60 19.66 4.88 7.35
C THR A 60 18.76 6.07 7.61
N PHE A 61 17.56 5.86 8.16
CA PHE A 61 16.58 6.88 8.56
C PHE A 61 16.44 8.04 7.53
N GLY A 62 16.18 7.67 6.28
CA GLY A 62 16.07 8.62 5.18
C GLY A 62 15.84 7.93 3.84
N SER A 63 15.87 8.72 2.78
CA SER A 63 15.74 8.25 1.40
C SER A 63 17.08 8.30 0.66
N PRO A 64 17.49 7.22 -0.03
CA PRO A 64 18.65 7.25 -0.89
C PRO A 64 18.37 8.11 -2.13
N ASN A 65 19.33 8.94 -2.50
CA ASN A 65 19.33 9.70 -3.75
C ASN A 65 20.10 8.98 -4.88
N VAL A 66 20.83 7.91 -4.53
CA VAL A 66 21.59 7.08 -5.47
C VAL A 66 21.25 5.60 -5.31
N GLU A 67 21.24 4.87 -6.42
CA GLU A 67 20.77 3.48 -6.49
C GLU A 67 21.56 2.51 -5.59
N SER A 68 22.86 2.78 -5.38
CA SER A 68 23.75 1.94 -4.58
C SER A 68 23.36 1.88 -3.09
N PHE A 69 22.62 2.87 -2.58
CA PHE A 69 22.12 2.91 -1.19
C PHE A 69 20.67 2.43 -1.03
N THR A 70 20.05 1.93 -2.10
CA THR A 70 18.73 1.29 -2.01
C THR A 70 18.78 0.00 -1.21
N LEU A 71 17.66 -0.39 -0.60
CA LEU A 71 17.55 -1.60 0.23
C LEU A 71 18.09 -2.86 -0.46
N GLN A 72 17.89 -2.98 -1.78
CA GLN A 72 18.34 -4.12 -2.58
C GLN A 72 19.87 -4.21 -2.68
N ASN A 73 20.54 -3.06 -2.64
CA ASN A 73 21.98 -2.91 -2.92
C ASN A 73 22.82 -2.70 -1.66
N LEU A 74 22.25 -2.31 -0.52
CA LEU A 74 23.00 -2.06 0.73
C LEU A 74 23.90 -3.22 1.14
N ALA A 75 23.42 -4.46 1.02
CA ALA A 75 24.19 -5.65 1.43
C ALA A 75 25.42 -5.95 0.56
N VAL A 76 25.56 -5.28 -0.60
CA VAL A 76 26.71 -5.39 -1.51
C VAL A 76 27.41 -4.05 -1.71
N ASN A 77 27.02 -3.01 -0.98
CA ASN A 77 27.58 -1.67 -1.09
C ASN A 77 28.83 -1.56 -0.19
N ASP A 78 30.01 -1.39 -0.80
CA ASP A 78 31.30 -1.36 -0.09
C ASP A 78 31.40 -0.25 0.97
N TYR A 79 30.76 0.90 0.75
CA TYR A 79 30.72 1.97 1.76
C TYR A 79 29.90 1.52 2.95
N PHE A 80 28.69 1.01 2.72
CA PHE A 80 27.80 0.54 3.78
C PHE A 80 28.39 -0.63 4.56
N LEU A 81 29.06 -1.57 3.89
CA LEU A 81 29.72 -2.69 4.55
C LEU A 81 30.86 -2.23 5.48
N ARG A 82 31.69 -1.27 5.03
CA ARG A 82 32.72 -0.65 5.88
C ARG A 82 32.12 0.11 7.05
N PHE A 83 30.99 0.79 6.85
CA PHE A 83 30.24 1.42 7.93
C PHE A 83 29.79 0.39 8.97
N LEU A 84 29.19 -0.74 8.55
CA LEU A 84 28.74 -1.78 9.48
C LEU A 84 29.90 -2.36 10.30
N ASP A 85 31.08 -2.50 9.69
CA ASP A 85 32.28 -2.94 10.40
C ASP A 85 32.75 -1.88 11.40
N LYS A 86 32.77 -0.60 11.02
CA LYS A 86 33.14 0.52 11.91
C LYS A 86 32.16 0.67 13.09
N ALA A 87 30.88 0.35 12.87
CA ALA A 87 29.82 0.40 13.86
C ALA A 87 29.70 -0.90 14.70
N ASP A 88 30.59 -1.88 14.51
CA ASP A 88 30.52 -3.21 15.16
C ASP A 88 29.19 -3.96 14.95
N LEU A 89 28.46 -3.64 13.88
CA LEU A 89 27.14 -4.21 13.56
C LEU A 89 27.21 -5.48 12.69
N THR A 90 28.28 -5.66 11.92
CA THR A 90 28.38 -6.75 10.93
C THR A 90 28.13 -8.12 11.53
N ARG A 91 28.77 -8.45 12.66
CA ARG A 91 28.61 -9.77 13.29
C ARG A 91 27.20 -9.96 13.81
N THR A 92 26.64 -8.96 14.46
CA THR A 92 25.31 -9.00 15.06
C THR A 92 24.23 -9.19 13.99
N LEU A 93 24.31 -8.45 12.89
CA LEU A 93 23.40 -8.56 11.76
C LEU A 93 23.51 -9.91 11.03
N LEU A 94 24.73 -10.43 10.83
CA LEU A 94 24.89 -11.76 10.23
C LEU A 94 24.35 -12.87 11.13
N THR A 95 24.49 -12.74 12.46
CA THR A 95 23.90 -13.69 13.42
C THR A 95 22.37 -13.67 13.35
N LEU A 96 21.76 -12.48 13.35
CA LEU A 96 20.31 -12.33 13.17
C LEU A 96 19.85 -12.91 11.84
N GLY A 97 20.54 -12.60 10.74
CA GLY A 97 20.25 -13.15 9.42
C GLY A 97 20.31 -14.67 9.39
N ALA A 98 21.30 -15.27 10.05
CA ALA A 98 21.41 -16.73 10.16
C ALA A 98 20.26 -17.34 10.98
N GLU A 99 19.82 -16.67 12.04
CA GLU A 99 18.68 -17.11 12.85
C GLU A 99 17.36 -17.03 12.07
N LEU A 100 17.10 -15.90 11.42
CA LEU A 100 15.96 -15.72 10.51
C LEU A 100 15.96 -16.79 9.43
N CYS A 101 17.10 -17.01 8.76
CA CYS A 101 17.21 -18.02 7.71
C CYS A 101 16.84 -19.42 8.22
N ARG A 102 17.35 -19.83 9.38
CA ARG A 102 17.02 -21.14 9.96
C ARG A 102 15.55 -21.24 10.34
N GLN A 103 15.02 -20.28 11.10
CA GLN A 103 13.64 -20.31 11.59
C GLN A 103 12.62 -20.24 10.44
N THR A 104 12.83 -19.35 9.48
CA THR A 104 11.93 -19.22 8.33
C THR A 104 11.92 -20.48 7.46
N VAL A 105 13.09 -21.09 7.21
CA VAL A 105 13.18 -22.34 6.44
C VAL A 105 12.56 -23.51 7.21
N ASP A 106 12.72 -23.59 8.53
CA ASP A 106 12.11 -24.63 9.35
C ASP A 106 10.57 -24.57 9.32
N ILE A 107 10.02 -23.34 9.43
CA ILE A 107 8.57 -23.11 9.45
C ILE A 107 7.95 -23.24 8.05
N LEU A 108 8.55 -22.61 7.03
CA LEU A 108 7.94 -22.47 5.69
C LEU A 108 8.52 -23.41 4.64
N GLY A 109 9.62 -24.12 4.93
CA GLY A 109 10.37 -24.88 3.93
C GLY A 109 9.58 -25.98 3.21
N ASN A 110 8.51 -26.48 3.84
CA ASN A 110 7.64 -27.52 3.29
C ASN A 110 6.29 -26.98 2.78
N LEU A 111 6.06 -25.67 2.83
CA LEU A 111 4.81 -25.05 2.39
C LEU A 111 4.81 -24.79 0.87
N PRO A 112 3.62 -24.72 0.24
CA PRO A 112 3.49 -24.27 -1.14
C PRO A 112 4.06 -22.87 -1.34
N SER A 113 4.61 -22.58 -2.53
CA SER A 113 5.18 -21.27 -2.90
C SER A 113 4.14 -20.16 -3.10
N GLU A 114 2.95 -20.29 -2.52
CA GLU A 114 1.90 -19.28 -2.61
C GLU A 114 2.24 -18.09 -1.71
N LYS A 115 2.11 -16.86 -2.24
CA LYS A 115 2.51 -15.62 -1.55
C LYS A 115 1.90 -15.45 -0.15
N VAL A 116 0.68 -15.96 0.06
CA VAL A 116 -0.06 -15.82 1.32
C VAL A 116 0.70 -16.40 2.52
N PHE A 117 1.50 -17.45 2.32
CA PHE A 117 2.28 -18.07 3.40
C PHE A 117 3.53 -17.27 3.78
N PHE A 118 3.94 -16.31 2.95
CA PHE A 118 5.18 -15.54 3.10
C PHE A 118 4.94 -14.08 3.49
N GLU A 119 3.69 -13.65 3.70
CA GLU A 119 3.38 -12.26 4.04
C GLU A 119 4.05 -11.79 5.34
N GLN A 120 4.29 -12.71 6.28
CA GLN A 120 5.00 -12.44 7.54
C GLN A 120 6.46 -12.89 7.52
N SER A 121 7.00 -13.20 6.34
CA SER A 121 8.34 -13.73 6.15
C SER A 121 9.29 -12.67 5.58
N PRO A 122 10.52 -12.54 6.12
CA PRO A 122 11.56 -11.76 5.47
C PRO A 122 12.11 -12.44 4.21
N ILE A 123 11.92 -13.76 4.06
CA ILE A 123 12.23 -14.54 2.85
C ILE A 123 11.02 -14.53 1.93
N ARG A 124 11.21 -14.17 0.66
CA ARG A 124 10.14 -14.21 -0.33
C ARG A 124 9.96 -15.63 -0.90
N ALA A 125 8.75 -15.93 -1.37
CA ALA A 125 8.42 -17.23 -1.94
C ALA A 125 9.35 -17.65 -3.11
N ASP A 126 9.77 -16.69 -3.93
CA ASP A 126 10.68 -16.87 -5.07
C ASP A 126 12.16 -17.07 -4.66
N GLU A 127 12.52 -16.72 -3.43
CA GLU A 127 13.89 -16.84 -2.89
C GLU A 127 14.05 -18.08 -1.99
N LEU A 128 12.95 -18.77 -1.63
CA LEU A 128 12.95 -19.79 -0.58
C LEU A 128 13.95 -20.92 -0.81
N ASP A 129 14.04 -21.44 -2.03
CA ASP A 129 14.94 -22.57 -2.34
C ASP A 129 16.41 -22.19 -2.18
N GLU A 130 16.76 -20.94 -2.47
CA GLU A 130 18.10 -20.39 -2.26
C GLU A 130 18.46 -20.37 -0.76
N TYR A 131 17.52 -19.92 0.08
CA TYR A 131 17.70 -19.91 1.53
C TYR A 131 17.64 -21.30 2.18
N LYS A 132 16.93 -22.28 1.61
CA LYS A 132 17.01 -23.69 2.05
C LYS A 132 18.42 -24.25 1.90
N MET A 133 19.05 -23.98 0.77
CA MET A 133 20.44 -24.39 0.53
C MET A 133 21.39 -23.69 1.50
N LEU A 134 21.18 -22.39 1.74
CA LEU A 134 21.95 -21.62 2.73
C LEU A 134 21.79 -22.18 4.15
N ALA A 135 20.57 -22.47 4.60
CA ALA A 135 20.30 -23.07 5.90
C ALA A 135 21.03 -24.42 6.08
N THR A 136 21.07 -25.24 5.03
CA THR A 136 21.82 -26.51 5.04
C THR A 136 23.33 -26.30 5.21
N ARG A 137 23.89 -25.25 4.60
CA ARG A 137 25.32 -24.89 4.77
C ARG A 137 25.61 -24.33 6.17
N LEU A 138 24.70 -23.52 6.72
CA LEU A 138 24.80 -22.98 8.09
C LEU A 138 24.87 -24.06 9.15
N ALA A 139 24.20 -25.19 8.96
CA ALA A 139 24.25 -26.32 9.88
C ALA A 139 25.65 -26.98 9.96
N LYS A 140 26.49 -26.77 8.93
CA LYS A 140 27.81 -27.43 8.79
C LYS A 140 28.99 -26.47 9.00
N THR A 141 28.76 -25.16 8.91
CA THR A 141 29.83 -24.15 8.78
C THR A 141 29.62 -23.03 9.80
N LYS A 142 30.71 -22.60 10.45
CA LYS A 142 30.68 -21.41 11.32
C LYS A 142 30.51 -20.14 10.50
N LEU A 143 29.83 -19.13 11.06
CA LEU A 143 29.47 -17.88 10.38
C LEU A 143 30.67 -17.16 9.70
N HIS A 144 31.85 -17.17 10.34
CA HIS A 144 33.07 -16.53 9.82
C HIS A 144 33.77 -17.30 8.69
N HIS A 145 33.35 -18.54 8.41
CA HIS A 145 33.86 -19.35 7.30
C HIS A 145 32.89 -19.41 6.12
N LEU A 146 31.78 -18.66 6.16
CA LEU A 146 30.83 -18.59 5.05
C LEU A 146 31.42 -17.85 3.86
N SER A 147 30.97 -18.23 2.66
CA SER A 147 31.34 -17.52 1.43
C SER A 147 30.83 -16.08 1.45
N PRO A 148 31.42 -15.16 0.66
CA PRO A 148 30.91 -13.80 0.52
C PRO A 148 29.43 -13.74 0.11
N ASP A 149 29.00 -14.63 -0.78
CA ASP A 149 27.61 -14.72 -1.25
C ASP A 149 26.66 -15.15 -0.12
N ASP A 150 27.04 -16.15 0.66
CA ASP A 150 26.25 -16.61 1.81
C ASP A 150 26.13 -15.49 2.85
N ARG A 151 27.22 -14.77 3.15
CA ARG A 151 27.20 -13.61 4.05
C ARG A 151 26.29 -12.50 3.52
N THR A 152 26.34 -12.23 2.22
CA THR A 152 25.47 -11.25 1.56
C THR A 152 23.99 -11.65 1.70
N GLY A 153 23.66 -12.93 1.47
CA GLY A 153 22.30 -13.44 1.65
C GLY A 153 21.79 -13.25 3.08
N LEU A 154 22.60 -13.58 4.09
CA LEU A 154 22.24 -13.37 5.49
C LEU A 154 22.06 -11.89 5.84
N LEU A 155 22.96 -11.03 5.37
CA LEU A 155 22.87 -9.60 5.62
C LEU A 155 21.62 -9.00 4.96
N ARG A 156 21.31 -9.38 3.71
CA ARG A 156 20.06 -8.97 3.04
C ARG A 156 18.84 -9.36 3.88
N LEU A 157 18.83 -10.56 4.44
CA LEU A 157 17.73 -11.04 5.25
C LEU A 157 17.58 -10.24 6.55
N ALA A 158 18.69 -9.97 7.24
CA ALA A 158 18.70 -9.13 8.43
C ALA A 158 18.22 -7.70 8.12
N LEU A 159 18.74 -7.07 7.07
CA LEU A 159 18.36 -5.71 6.67
C LEU A 159 16.88 -5.57 6.30
N ARG A 160 16.25 -6.64 5.80
CA ARG A 160 14.82 -6.69 5.48
C ARG A 160 13.92 -6.98 6.69
N PHE A 161 14.48 -7.35 7.84
CA PHE A 161 13.71 -7.74 9.01
C PHE A 161 12.89 -6.56 9.58
N ILE A 162 11.59 -6.77 9.79
CA ILE A 162 10.65 -5.82 10.38
C ILE A 162 10.06 -6.48 11.63
N PRO A 163 10.48 -6.09 12.86
CA PRO A 163 10.01 -6.73 14.10
C PRO A 163 8.49 -6.73 14.29
N GLY A 164 7.82 -5.68 13.80
CA GLY A 164 6.36 -5.53 13.83
C GLY A 164 5.62 -6.58 13.00
N ILE A 165 6.26 -7.12 11.96
CA ILE A 165 5.65 -8.05 10.98
C ILE A 165 6.22 -9.47 11.13
N HIS A 166 7.54 -9.61 11.22
CA HIS A 166 8.24 -10.89 11.22
C HIS A 166 8.36 -11.43 12.64
N LYS A 167 7.44 -12.30 13.05
CA LYS A 167 7.37 -12.82 14.44
C LYS A 167 8.18 -14.10 14.69
N MET A 168 8.87 -14.62 13.67
CA MET A 168 9.62 -15.88 13.76
C MET A 168 10.85 -15.80 14.67
N VAL A 169 11.44 -14.61 14.77
CA VAL A 169 12.61 -14.32 15.61
C VAL A 169 12.30 -13.05 16.40
N GLY A 170 12.59 -13.07 17.70
CA GLY A 170 12.44 -11.88 18.55
C GLY A 170 13.55 -10.87 18.27
N MET A 171 13.22 -9.58 18.29
CA MET A 171 14.21 -8.51 18.21
C MET A 171 15.04 -8.49 19.52
N PRO A 172 16.37 -8.68 19.47
CA PRO A 172 17.20 -8.57 20.67
C PRO A 172 17.25 -7.12 21.16
N SER A 173 16.99 -6.86 22.45
CA SER A 173 16.96 -5.49 23.00
C SER A 173 18.28 -4.74 22.79
N ILE A 174 19.43 -5.41 22.95
CA ILE A 174 20.74 -4.81 22.70
C ILE A 174 20.92 -4.35 21.24
N LEU A 175 20.27 -5.02 20.30
CA LEU A 175 20.37 -4.63 18.89
C LEU A 175 19.60 -3.34 18.63
N GLU A 176 18.54 -3.04 19.37
CA GLU A 176 17.82 -1.77 19.23
C GLU A 176 18.74 -0.56 19.47
N GLU A 177 19.43 -0.58 20.61
CA GLU A 177 20.39 0.46 21.01
C GLU A 177 21.52 0.59 19.99
N LEU A 178 22.13 -0.53 19.58
CA LEU A 178 23.21 -0.55 18.59
C LEU A 178 22.77 0.00 17.22
N ILE A 179 21.52 -0.23 16.82
CA ILE A 179 21.00 0.30 15.55
C ILE A 179 20.79 1.82 15.64
N LEU A 180 20.35 2.34 16.78
CA LEU A 180 20.20 3.79 16.98
C LEU A 180 21.55 4.51 17.05
N GLU A 181 22.54 3.93 17.72
CA GLU A 181 23.92 4.43 17.68
C GLU A 181 24.50 4.38 16.27
N GLY A 182 24.28 3.25 15.57
CA GLY A 182 24.67 3.07 14.18
C GLY A 182 24.02 4.08 13.23
N ARG A 183 22.75 4.45 13.47
CA ARG A 183 22.03 5.48 12.70
C ARG A 183 22.72 6.83 12.79
N ALA A 184 23.05 7.27 14.00
CA ALA A 184 23.75 8.53 14.21
C ALA A 184 25.12 8.53 13.50
N LEU A 185 25.88 7.45 13.65
CA LEU A 185 27.19 7.30 13.00
C LEU A 185 27.08 7.25 11.47
N PHE A 186 26.07 6.56 10.92
CA PHE A 186 25.82 6.50 9.49
C PHE A 186 25.54 7.89 8.95
N LYS A 187 24.61 8.62 9.59
CA LYS A 187 24.24 10.00 9.23
C LYS A 187 25.45 10.92 9.22
N GLU A 188 26.25 10.92 10.27
CA GLU A 188 27.47 11.72 10.36
C GLU A 188 28.49 11.37 9.26
N SER A 189 28.77 10.08 9.08
CA SER A 189 29.81 9.63 8.15
C SER A 189 29.42 9.95 6.70
N ILE A 190 28.21 9.57 6.26
CA ILE A 190 27.80 9.78 4.86
C ILE A 190 27.56 11.25 4.56
N SER A 191 27.07 12.05 5.51
CA SER A 191 26.92 13.50 5.31
C SER A 191 28.26 14.21 5.10
N THR A 192 29.36 13.62 5.58
CA THR A 192 30.72 14.13 5.38
C THR A 192 31.32 13.63 4.08
N ASP A 193 31.20 12.32 3.82
CA ASP A 193 31.88 11.64 2.71
C ASP A 193 31.14 11.79 1.36
N ASP A 194 29.80 11.79 1.39
CA ASP A 194 28.94 11.97 0.22
C ASP A 194 27.59 12.63 0.62
N PRO A 195 27.57 13.97 0.84
CA PRO A 195 26.38 14.69 1.29
C PRO A 195 25.17 14.55 0.37
N GLY A 196 25.40 14.23 -0.92
CA GLY A 196 24.35 14.07 -1.92
C GLY A 196 23.72 12.68 -1.94
N ALA A 197 24.34 11.67 -1.31
CA ALA A 197 23.88 10.28 -1.38
C ALA A 197 22.54 10.02 -0.71
N PHE A 198 22.18 10.83 0.31
CA PHE A 198 21.05 10.55 1.18
C PHE A 198 20.31 11.81 1.60
N THR A 199 18.98 11.74 1.61
CA THR A 199 18.10 12.75 2.20
C THR A 199 17.54 12.21 3.50
N PHE A 200 18.06 12.67 4.64
CA PHE A 200 17.63 12.20 5.97
C PHE A 200 16.24 12.72 6.32
N TYR A 201 15.48 11.90 7.04
CA TYR A 201 14.16 12.32 7.51
C TYR A 201 14.31 13.28 8.68
N GLN A 202 13.82 14.51 8.49
CA GLN A 202 13.75 15.52 9.53
C GLN A 202 12.34 16.06 9.57
N ALA A 203 11.76 16.15 10.78
CA ALA A 203 10.37 16.59 10.93
C ALA A 203 10.15 18.01 10.37
N SER A 204 11.17 18.88 10.48
CA SER A 204 11.15 20.26 10.01
C SER A 204 11.40 20.45 8.51
N GLU A 205 11.77 19.39 7.78
CA GLU A 205 12.13 19.49 6.36
C GLU A 205 11.17 18.71 5.46
N TYR A 206 10.94 19.22 4.25
CA TYR A 206 10.20 18.50 3.22
C TYR A 206 11.11 17.48 2.53
N ILE A 207 10.59 16.28 2.29
CA ILE A 207 11.33 15.18 1.68
C ILE A 207 10.91 15.07 0.21
N TYR A 208 11.74 15.62 -0.69
CA TYR A 208 11.45 15.70 -2.13
C TYR A 208 11.50 14.36 -2.88
N SER A 209 12.02 13.31 -2.25
CA SER A 209 11.93 11.94 -2.78
C SER A 209 10.62 11.23 -2.44
N GLN A 210 9.74 11.87 -1.65
CA GLN A 210 8.50 11.29 -1.14
C GLN A 210 7.28 12.04 -1.68
N THR A 211 6.12 11.36 -1.67
CA THR A 211 4.87 11.98 -2.10
C THR A 211 4.42 13.06 -1.12
N ILE A 212 3.51 13.95 -1.54
CA ILE A 212 2.85 14.90 -0.62
C ILE A 212 2.18 14.13 0.54
N LEU A 213 1.55 12.99 0.25
CA LEU A 213 0.91 12.13 1.23
C LEU A 213 1.90 11.66 2.29
N ASP A 214 3.02 11.08 1.86
CA ASP A 214 4.06 10.58 2.76
C ASP A 214 4.71 11.73 3.55
N ASN A 215 4.80 12.91 2.94
CA ASN A 215 5.27 14.11 3.63
C ASN A 215 4.28 14.58 4.71
N ILE A 216 2.97 14.55 4.50
CA ILE A 216 1.99 14.89 5.54
C ILE A 216 1.97 13.80 6.63
N PHE A 217 1.93 12.54 6.20
CA PHE A 217 1.76 11.37 7.06
C PHE A 217 2.98 11.11 7.95
N PHE A 218 4.20 11.29 7.40
CA PHE A 218 5.50 11.19 8.08
C PHE A 218 5.61 10.00 9.05
N GLY A 219 5.32 8.81 8.54
CA GLY A 219 5.31 7.58 9.33
C GLY A 219 5.06 6.33 8.48
N LYS A 220 4.81 5.21 9.16
CA LYS A 220 4.39 3.93 8.57
C LYS A 220 3.11 3.44 9.21
N THR A 221 2.26 2.78 8.43
CA THR A 221 1.11 2.07 9.00
C THR A 221 1.57 0.80 9.70
N LYS A 222 1.07 0.57 10.91
CA LYS A 222 1.39 -0.63 11.70
C LYS A 222 0.71 -1.87 11.15
N THR A 223 -0.45 -1.69 10.54
CA THR A 223 -1.29 -2.77 10.00
C THR A 223 -1.94 -2.35 8.69
N VAL A 224 -2.29 -3.33 7.86
CA VAL A 224 -3.12 -3.12 6.67
C VAL A 224 -4.58 -3.29 7.11
N ASN A 225 -5.17 -2.22 7.65
CA ASN A 225 -6.56 -2.19 8.08
C ASN A 225 -7.33 -1.12 7.28
N PRO A 226 -8.35 -1.49 6.48
CA PRO A 226 -9.14 -0.53 5.71
C PRO A 226 -9.79 0.57 6.56
N GLN A 227 -10.19 0.28 7.80
CA GLN A 227 -10.75 1.30 8.70
C GLN A 227 -9.70 2.29 9.17
N ALA A 228 -8.47 1.82 9.41
CA ALA A 228 -7.36 2.69 9.76
C ALA A 228 -6.97 3.59 8.58
N GLU A 229 -6.92 3.04 7.36
CA GLU A 229 -6.67 3.82 6.15
C GLU A 229 -7.76 4.89 5.93
N GLU A 230 -9.03 4.55 6.10
CA GLU A 230 -10.13 5.53 5.98
C GLU A 230 -10.01 6.64 7.03
N LYS A 231 -9.64 6.33 8.28
CA LYS A 231 -9.40 7.33 9.32
C LYS A 231 -8.23 8.25 8.98
N ILE A 232 -7.10 7.69 8.58
CA ILE A 232 -5.91 8.45 8.19
C ILE A 232 -6.24 9.41 7.04
N ASP A 233 -6.91 8.90 6.00
CA ASP A 233 -7.32 9.70 4.84
C ASP A 233 -8.26 10.85 5.26
N GLN A 234 -9.22 10.59 6.17
CA GLN A 234 -10.14 11.61 6.67
C GLN A 234 -9.40 12.70 7.47
N SER A 235 -8.51 12.31 8.37
CA SER A 235 -7.68 13.23 9.16
C SER A 235 -6.81 14.11 8.26
N ILE A 236 -6.18 13.54 7.23
CA ILE A 236 -5.38 14.31 6.25
C ILE A 236 -6.26 15.32 5.50
N ILE A 237 -7.45 14.90 5.06
CA ILE A 237 -8.40 15.81 4.39
C ILE A 237 -8.79 16.97 5.31
N GLN A 238 -9.05 16.68 6.59
CA GLN A 238 -9.45 17.70 7.55
C GLN A 238 -8.35 18.76 7.72
N VAL A 239 -7.12 18.37 7.99
CA VAL A 239 -6.01 19.32 8.15
C VAL A 239 -5.76 20.11 6.87
N LEU A 240 -5.89 19.49 5.69
CA LEU A 240 -5.77 20.20 4.42
C LEU A 240 -6.86 21.26 4.23
N ILE A 241 -8.07 21.05 4.76
CA ILE A 241 -9.14 22.06 4.74
C ILE A 241 -8.79 23.19 5.71
N GLU A 242 -8.35 22.85 6.92
CA GLU A 242 -8.02 23.83 7.96
C GLU A 242 -6.81 24.71 7.61
N GLU A 243 -5.84 24.16 6.87
CA GLU A 243 -4.67 24.87 6.37
C GLU A 243 -4.87 25.52 4.98
N ASP A 244 -6.10 25.53 4.45
CA ASP A 244 -6.46 26.11 3.14
C ASP A 244 -5.62 25.57 1.96
N LEU A 245 -5.33 24.26 1.99
CA LEU A 245 -4.52 23.57 0.98
C LEU A 245 -5.29 22.55 0.15
N LEU A 246 -6.52 22.19 0.56
CA LEU A 246 -7.29 21.16 -0.14
C LEU A 246 -7.43 21.47 -1.64
N GLU A 247 -7.76 22.72 -1.99
CA GLU A 247 -7.92 23.14 -3.39
C GLU A 247 -6.59 23.03 -4.16
N THR A 248 -5.48 23.50 -3.59
CA THR A 248 -4.16 23.38 -4.20
C THR A 248 -3.78 21.92 -4.48
N ILE A 249 -4.02 21.00 -3.53
CA ILE A 249 -3.74 19.58 -3.76
C ILE A 249 -4.65 18.99 -4.83
N VAL A 250 -5.92 19.42 -4.87
CA VAL A 250 -6.85 19.00 -5.92
C VAL A 250 -6.38 19.50 -7.29
N GLU A 251 -5.92 20.74 -7.41
CA GLU A 251 -5.38 21.32 -8.65
C GLU A 251 -4.17 20.52 -9.17
N ILE A 252 -3.19 20.23 -8.31
CA ILE A 252 -2.06 19.36 -8.65
C ILE A 252 -2.56 18.00 -9.16
N GLY A 253 -3.56 17.43 -8.46
CA GLY A 253 -4.17 16.17 -8.87
C GLY A 253 -4.91 16.22 -10.21
N MET A 254 -5.33 17.40 -10.68
CA MET A 254 -5.95 17.58 -12.00
C MET A 254 -4.92 17.60 -13.14
N GLU A 255 -3.66 17.93 -12.84
CA GLU A 255 -2.55 17.92 -13.81
C GLU A 255 -2.02 16.50 -14.08
N PHE A 256 -2.44 15.51 -13.28
CA PHE A 256 -2.03 14.13 -13.43
C PHE A 256 -2.30 13.61 -14.84
N GLN A 257 -1.22 13.29 -15.56
CA GLN A 257 -1.28 12.80 -16.93
C GLN A 257 -1.84 11.38 -16.98
N VAL A 258 -3.14 11.27 -17.29
CA VAL A 258 -3.84 9.99 -17.43
C VAL A 258 -3.48 9.22 -18.70
N GLY A 259 -2.70 9.84 -19.61
CA GLY A 259 -2.32 9.28 -20.91
C GLY A 259 -3.45 9.32 -21.96
N SER A 260 -3.14 8.94 -23.20
CA SER A 260 -4.00 9.19 -24.38
C SER A 260 -5.39 8.53 -24.31
N LYS A 261 -5.54 7.45 -23.52
CA LYS A 261 -6.80 6.72 -23.32
C LYS A 261 -7.02 6.30 -21.87
N GLY A 262 -6.42 7.01 -20.90
CA GLY A 262 -6.47 6.58 -19.50
C GLY A 262 -5.65 5.30 -19.26
N ASP A 263 -4.62 5.05 -20.06
CA ASP A 263 -3.74 3.87 -19.96
C ASP A 263 -2.93 3.86 -18.67
N ARG A 264 -2.70 5.04 -18.08
CA ARG A 264 -2.05 5.20 -16.76
C ARG A 264 -3.00 5.10 -15.57
N LEU A 265 -4.29 4.89 -15.81
CA LEU A 265 -5.28 4.64 -14.76
C LEU A 265 -5.45 3.14 -14.54
N SER A 266 -5.62 2.72 -13.28
CA SER A 266 -6.06 1.35 -12.98
C SER A 266 -7.45 1.09 -13.56
N GLY A 267 -7.83 -0.19 -13.71
CA GLY A 267 -9.17 -0.57 -14.20
C GLY A 267 -10.29 0.11 -13.39
N GLY A 268 -10.20 0.05 -12.05
CA GLY A 268 -11.17 0.70 -11.16
C GLY A 268 -11.15 2.23 -11.25
N GLN A 269 -9.99 2.87 -11.44
CA GLN A 269 -9.90 4.32 -11.63
C GLN A 269 -10.55 4.76 -12.95
N ARG A 270 -10.32 4.03 -14.05
CA ARG A 270 -11.00 4.28 -15.34
C ARG A 270 -12.52 4.15 -15.18
N GLN A 271 -12.97 3.15 -14.44
CA GLN A 271 -14.39 2.92 -14.18
C GLN A 271 -15.01 4.06 -13.35
N LYS A 272 -14.37 4.46 -12.24
CA LYS A 272 -14.80 5.62 -11.43
C LYS A 272 -14.88 6.90 -12.28
N LEU A 273 -13.89 7.14 -13.14
CA LEU A 273 -13.89 8.30 -14.05
C LEU A 273 -14.99 8.22 -15.10
N ALA A 274 -15.25 7.04 -15.68
CA ALA A 274 -16.33 6.84 -16.63
C ALA A 274 -17.70 7.14 -15.99
N ILE A 275 -17.93 6.64 -14.76
CA ILE A 275 -19.14 6.92 -13.98
C ILE A 275 -19.26 8.42 -13.68
N ALA A 276 -18.18 9.09 -13.26
CA ALA A 276 -18.19 10.53 -13.03
C ALA A 276 -18.56 11.31 -14.31
N ARG A 277 -18.00 10.93 -15.46
CA ARG A 277 -18.34 11.53 -16.77
C ARG A 277 -19.81 11.32 -17.14
N VAL A 278 -20.35 10.15 -16.83
CA VAL A 278 -21.77 9.83 -17.03
C VAL A 278 -22.64 10.77 -16.20
N PHE A 279 -22.32 10.97 -14.92
CA PHE A 279 -23.06 11.91 -14.08
C PHE A 279 -22.99 13.35 -14.57
N LEU A 280 -21.82 13.81 -15.05
CA LEU A 280 -21.66 15.15 -15.60
C LEU A 280 -22.42 15.36 -16.92
N LYS A 281 -22.38 14.36 -17.80
CA LYS A 281 -23.04 14.43 -19.11
C LYS A 281 -24.55 14.26 -19.03
N ALA A 282 -25.05 13.60 -17.98
CA ALA A 282 -26.46 13.26 -17.78
C ALA A 282 -27.14 12.73 -19.06
N PRO A 283 -26.61 11.65 -19.69
CA PRO A 283 -27.17 11.15 -20.93
C PRO A 283 -28.59 10.61 -20.74
N ARG A 284 -29.41 10.74 -21.79
CA ARG A 284 -30.79 10.22 -21.83
C ARG A 284 -30.87 8.71 -21.72
N VAL A 285 -29.84 8.00 -22.20
CA VAL A 285 -29.73 6.54 -22.13
C VAL A 285 -28.34 6.19 -21.62
N LEU A 286 -28.29 5.36 -20.58
CA LEU A 286 -27.05 4.82 -20.01
C LEU A 286 -27.09 3.29 -20.04
N ILE A 287 -26.01 2.70 -20.52
CA ILE A 287 -25.78 1.26 -20.49
C ILE A 287 -24.66 1.00 -19.48
N MET A 288 -24.95 0.19 -18.45
CA MET A 288 -23.98 -0.22 -17.44
C MET A 288 -23.74 -1.73 -17.54
N ASP A 289 -22.55 -2.11 -18.00
CA ASP A 289 -22.12 -3.51 -18.03
C ASP A 289 -21.19 -3.77 -16.84
N GLU A 290 -21.72 -4.37 -15.77
CA GLU A 290 -21.01 -4.54 -14.50
C GLU A 290 -20.26 -3.29 -14.02
N ALA A 291 -20.78 -2.10 -14.35
CA ALA A 291 -20.02 -0.85 -14.27
C ALA A 291 -19.64 -0.45 -12.84
N THR A 292 -20.11 -1.16 -11.82
CA THR A 292 -19.80 -0.93 -10.41
C THR A 292 -19.09 -2.12 -9.75
N SER A 293 -18.76 -3.18 -10.49
CA SER A 293 -18.21 -4.42 -9.92
C SER A 293 -16.83 -4.26 -9.28
N ALA A 294 -15.99 -3.35 -9.78
CA ALA A 294 -14.67 -3.08 -9.19
C ALA A 294 -14.71 -2.05 -8.03
N LEU A 295 -15.90 -1.71 -7.52
CA LEU A 295 -16.10 -0.78 -6.41
C LEU A 295 -16.47 -1.54 -5.14
N ASP A 296 -16.05 -1.01 -3.99
CA ASP A 296 -16.46 -1.51 -2.68
C ASP A 296 -17.97 -1.29 -2.45
N ASN A 297 -18.56 -2.05 -1.51
CA ASN A 297 -20.00 -2.03 -1.25
C ASN A 297 -20.54 -0.63 -0.89
N LYS A 298 -19.77 0.20 -0.17
CA LYS A 298 -20.18 1.56 0.23
C LYS A 298 -20.22 2.48 -0.99
N SER A 299 -19.19 2.41 -1.85
CA SER A 299 -19.16 3.12 -3.13
C SER A 299 -20.29 2.69 -4.07
N GLN A 300 -20.57 1.39 -4.17
CA GLN A 300 -21.69 0.87 -4.97
C GLN A 300 -23.03 1.43 -4.50
N ALA A 301 -23.30 1.38 -3.18
CA ALA A 301 -24.54 1.92 -2.60
C ALA A 301 -24.69 3.43 -2.87
N ARG A 302 -23.60 4.19 -2.78
CA ARG A 302 -23.60 5.63 -3.08
C ARG A 302 -23.93 5.92 -4.55
N ILE A 303 -23.36 5.15 -5.47
CA ILE A 303 -23.66 5.29 -6.91
C ILE A 303 -25.11 4.93 -7.20
N GLN A 304 -25.61 3.83 -6.61
CA GLN A 304 -27.01 3.44 -6.76
C GLN A 304 -27.95 4.55 -6.27
N SER A 305 -27.68 5.10 -5.09
CA SER A 305 -28.45 6.23 -4.55
C SER A 305 -28.43 7.46 -5.47
N LEU A 306 -27.29 7.77 -6.09
CA LEU A 306 -27.19 8.88 -7.05
C LEU A 306 -28.00 8.61 -8.33
N LEU A 307 -28.01 7.37 -8.83
CA LEU A 307 -28.85 6.98 -9.96
C LEU A 307 -30.33 7.09 -9.58
N ASP A 308 -30.73 6.59 -8.42
CA ASP A 308 -32.13 6.63 -7.98
C ASP A 308 -32.64 8.06 -7.74
N THR A 309 -31.78 8.95 -7.22
CA THR A 309 -32.17 10.32 -6.88
C THR A 309 -32.12 11.29 -8.05
N ARG A 310 -31.10 11.19 -8.92
CA ARG A 310 -30.89 12.16 -10.00
C ARG A 310 -31.40 11.70 -11.36
N TRP A 311 -31.50 10.40 -11.60
CA TRP A 311 -31.76 9.87 -12.94
C TRP A 311 -33.15 9.28 -13.10
N LYS A 312 -33.76 8.83 -12.00
CA LYS A 312 -35.11 8.29 -12.03
C LYS A 312 -36.07 9.33 -12.58
N GLY A 313 -36.78 8.95 -13.65
CA GLY A 313 -37.72 9.82 -14.36
C GLY A 313 -37.09 10.79 -15.38
N GLN A 314 -35.76 10.88 -15.47
CA GLN A 314 -35.06 11.76 -16.43
C GLN A 314 -34.31 10.99 -17.51
N SER A 315 -33.80 9.79 -17.20
CA SER A 315 -32.99 8.97 -18.10
C SER A 315 -33.41 7.50 -18.06
N THR A 316 -33.11 6.77 -19.13
CA THR A 316 -33.26 5.30 -19.19
C THR A 316 -31.93 4.63 -18.84
N LEU A 317 -31.95 3.78 -17.81
CA LEU A 317 -30.81 2.95 -17.43
C LEU A 317 -31.04 1.50 -17.91
N ILE A 318 -30.07 0.94 -18.63
CA ILE A 318 -30.00 -0.47 -19.00
C ILE A 318 -28.77 -1.04 -18.31
N ALA A 319 -28.95 -1.96 -17.37
CA ALA A 319 -27.84 -2.58 -16.66
C ALA A 319 -27.77 -4.08 -16.89
N VAL A 320 -26.55 -4.59 -17.12
CA VAL A 320 -26.23 -6.02 -17.07
C VAL A 320 -25.78 -6.32 -15.65
N VAL A 321 -26.49 -7.23 -14.99
CA VAL A 321 -26.35 -7.50 -13.56
C VAL A 321 -26.09 -8.98 -13.32
N HIS A 322 -25.02 -9.29 -12.59
CA HIS A 322 -24.69 -10.65 -12.14
C HIS A 322 -25.07 -10.91 -10.67
N ARG A 323 -25.49 -9.86 -9.96
CA ARG A 323 -25.90 -9.87 -8.57
C ARG A 323 -27.43 -9.84 -8.43
N LEU A 324 -28.03 -10.98 -8.10
CA LEU A 324 -29.48 -11.11 -8.01
C LEU A 324 -30.10 -10.34 -6.83
N ASP A 325 -29.30 -9.84 -5.89
CA ASP A 325 -29.78 -9.02 -4.77
C ASP A 325 -30.19 -7.61 -5.18
N ILE A 326 -29.62 -7.06 -6.26
CA ILE A 326 -29.87 -5.67 -6.69
C ILE A 326 -30.95 -5.53 -7.78
N ILE A 327 -31.41 -6.63 -8.39
CA ILE A 327 -32.36 -6.58 -9.51
C ILE A 327 -33.75 -6.06 -9.12
N LYS A 328 -34.10 -6.11 -7.82
CA LYS A 328 -35.40 -5.66 -7.29
C LYS A 328 -35.62 -4.15 -7.42
N SER A 329 -34.56 -3.36 -7.52
CA SER A 329 -34.66 -1.89 -7.65
C SER A 329 -34.94 -1.43 -9.08
N TYR A 330 -34.93 -2.34 -10.08
CA TYR A 330 -35.15 -2.02 -11.48
C TYR A 330 -36.63 -2.07 -11.85
N ASP A 331 -37.06 -1.14 -12.70
CA ASP A 331 -38.45 -1.05 -13.16
C ASP A 331 -38.87 -2.26 -14.01
N LYS A 332 -37.94 -2.84 -14.78
CA LYS A 332 -38.13 -4.03 -15.61
C LYS A 332 -36.89 -4.89 -15.63
N ILE A 333 -37.08 -6.19 -15.64
CA ILE A 333 -36.02 -7.20 -15.72
C ILE A 333 -36.23 -7.98 -17.02
N ALA A 334 -35.15 -8.15 -17.79
CA ALA A 334 -35.13 -9.02 -18.96
C ALA A 334 -34.16 -10.18 -18.70
N VAL A 335 -34.66 -11.42 -18.74
CA VAL A 335 -33.85 -12.63 -18.57
C VAL A 335 -33.47 -13.16 -19.94
N MET A 336 -32.16 -13.26 -20.20
CA MET A 336 -31.63 -13.78 -21.47
C MET A 336 -31.14 -15.22 -21.33
N LYS A 337 -31.44 -16.04 -22.33
CA LYS A 337 -30.96 -17.42 -22.45
C LYS A 337 -30.61 -17.71 -23.91
N ALA A 338 -29.39 -18.18 -24.15
CA ALA A 338 -28.89 -18.51 -25.50
C ALA A 338 -29.11 -17.39 -26.54
N GLY A 339 -28.82 -16.13 -26.15
CA GLY A 339 -28.96 -14.96 -27.02
C GLY A 339 -30.39 -14.47 -27.27
N ARG A 340 -31.41 -15.02 -26.60
CA ARG A 340 -32.82 -14.58 -26.71
C ARG A 340 -33.35 -14.12 -25.35
N ILE A 341 -34.23 -13.12 -25.35
CA ILE A 341 -34.99 -12.73 -24.15
C ILE A 341 -36.06 -13.80 -23.92
N GLY A 342 -35.92 -14.57 -22.84
CA GLY A 342 -36.88 -15.60 -22.46
C GLY A 342 -38.04 -15.02 -21.64
N GLU A 343 -37.77 -14.02 -20.81
CA GLU A 343 -38.76 -13.35 -19.96
C GLU A 343 -38.45 -11.86 -19.84
N ILE A 344 -39.49 -11.04 -19.78
CA ILE A 344 -39.37 -9.61 -19.48
C ILE A 344 -40.58 -9.11 -18.68
N GLY A 345 -40.34 -8.32 -17.65
CA GLY A 345 -41.41 -7.75 -16.82
C GLY A 345 -40.90 -7.16 -15.50
N PRO A 346 -41.80 -6.60 -14.69
CA PRO A 346 -41.51 -6.22 -13.31
C PRO A 346 -41.03 -7.42 -12.49
N TYR A 347 -40.21 -7.18 -11.46
CA TYR A 347 -39.66 -8.24 -10.61
C TYR A 347 -40.76 -9.14 -10.03
N ASP A 348 -41.76 -8.55 -9.37
CA ASP A 348 -42.80 -9.30 -8.67
C ASP A 348 -43.63 -10.18 -9.63
N ASP A 349 -43.93 -9.66 -10.83
CA ASP A 349 -44.63 -10.41 -11.88
C ASP A 349 -43.82 -11.63 -12.34
N LEU A 350 -42.51 -11.46 -12.55
CA LEU A 350 -41.64 -12.55 -13.01
C LEU A 350 -41.43 -13.62 -11.92
N ILE A 351 -41.34 -13.21 -10.65
CA ILE A 351 -41.27 -14.15 -9.52
C ILE A 351 -42.58 -14.93 -9.38
N ALA A 352 -43.73 -14.28 -9.52
CA ALA A 352 -45.04 -14.94 -9.43
C ALA A 352 -45.25 -16.00 -10.52
N ARG A 353 -44.70 -15.78 -11.72
CA ARG A 353 -44.75 -16.73 -12.85
C ARG A 353 -43.97 -18.02 -12.60
N LYS A 354 -43.07 -18.03 -11.60
CA LYS A 354 -42.18 -19.16 -11.30
C LYS A 354 -41.40 -19.66 -12.54
N GLY A 355 -41.03 -18.72 -13.41
CA GLY A 355 -40.32 -18.99 -14.65
C GLY A 355 -38.80 -18.90 -14.51
N MET A 356 -38.11 -18.47 -15.58
CA MET A 356 -36.64 -18.43 -15.65
C MET A 356 -36.01 -17.58 -14.54
N LEU A 357 -36.58 -16.40 -14.24
CA LEU A 357 -36.05 -15.56 -13.15
C LEU A 357 -36.15 -16.26 -11.79
N TYR A 358 -37.28 -16.93 -11.54
CA TYR A 358 -37.52 -17.65 -10.29
C TYR A 358 -36.53 -18.80 -10.11
N GLU A 359 -36.30 -19.60 -11.18
CA GLU A 359 -35.31 -20.69 -11.16
C GLU A 359 -33.88 -20.18 -10.88
N LEU A 360 -33.52 -19.00 -11.40
CA LEU A 360 -32.22 -18.38 -11.14
C LEU A 360 -32.04 -17.97 -9.67
N ILE A 361 -33.08 -17.46 -9.02
CA ILE A 361 -33.01 -16.96 -7.63
C ILE A 361 -33.11 -18.09 -6.60
N TYR A 362 -34.06 -19.01 -6.78
CA TYR A 362 -34.38 -20.03 -5.77
C TYR A 362 -33.74 -21.40 -6.07
N GLY A 363 -33.03 -21.52 -7.21
CA GLY A 363 -32.49 -22.79 -7.69
C GLY A 363 -33.56 -23.71 -8.27
N LYS A 364 -33.14 -24.67 -9.10
CA LYS A 364 -34.05 -25.73 -9.57
C LYS A 364 -34.53 -26.56 -8.40
N LYS A 365 -35.84 -26.68 -8.21
CA LYS A 365 -36.40 -27.89 -7.60
C LYS A 365 -36.21 -29.02 -8.61
N THR A 366 -35.18 -29.83 -8.41
CA THR A 366 -35.05 -31.10 -9.11
C THR A 366 -36.23 -31.98 -8.68
N SER A 367 -37.27 -32.07 -9.51
CA SER A 367 -38.26 -33.13 -9.39
C SER A 367 -37.54 -34.43 -9.74
N ILE A 368 -37.44 -35.32 -8.75
CA ILE A 368 -36.96 -36.70 -8.88
C ILE A 368 -37.92 -37.48 -9.78
#